data_AF-A0A2D6X834-F1
#
_entry.id   AF-A0A2D6X834-F1
#
_cell.length_a   1.000
_cell.length_b   1.000
_cell.length_c   1.000
_cell.angle_alpha   90.00
_cell.angle_beta   90.00
_cell.angle_gamma   90.00
#
_symmetry.space_group_name_H-M   'P 1'
#
loop_
_entity.id
_entity.type
_entity.pdbx_description
1 polymer ?
#
loop_
_entity_poly.entity_id
_entity_poly.type
_entity_poly.pdbx_seq_one_letter_code
_entity_poly.pdbx_strand_id
1 'polypeptide(L)'
;MYNPLDFRLTISESDIEGLGLFAIADIPEDICLGISHIENERFKDGYMRTPLGGFYNHSNSPNCKKIQTGPVYSLWTLKAIKKGEEITVAYTLYKLNNK
;
A
#
# COMPACT_ATOMS: atom_id res chain seq x y z
N MET A 1 -12.06 -7.34 19.13
CA MET A 1 -10.61 -7.17 18.96
C MET A 1 -10.39 -6.34 17.70
N TYR A 2 -9.58 -5.29 17.76
CA TYR A 2 -9.32 -4.39 16.63
C TYR A 2 -8.09 -4.88 15.85
N ASN A 3 -8.18 -4.93 14.52
CA ASN A 3 -7.06 -5.25 13.63
C ASN A 3 -6.71 -4.01 12.79
N PRO A 4 -5.45 -3.55 12.81
CA PRO A 4 -5.03 -2.37 12.06
C PRO A 4 -4.87 -2.60 10.55
N LEU A 5 -4.87 -3.85 10.11
CA LEU A 5 -4.70 -4.27 8.72
C LEU A 5 -5.87 -5.14 8.29
N ASP A 6 -6.06 -5.26 6.97
CA ASP A 6 -6.90 -6.29 6.38
C ASP A 6 -6.47 -7.67 6.91
N PHE A 7 -7.43 -8.53 7.24
CA PHE A 7 -7.19 -9.85 7.84
C PHE A 7 -6.38 -10.80 6.93
N ARG A 8 -6.21 -10.45 5.66
CA ARG A 8 -5.39 -11.19 4.68
C ARG A 8 -3.95 -10.69 4.62
N LEU A 9 -3.57 -9.71 5.44
CA LEU A 9 -2.24 -9.11 5.43
C LEU A 9 -1.51 -9.32 6.75
N THR A 10 -0.18 -9.41 6.66
CA THR A 10 0.75 -9.34 7.78
C THR A 10 1.91 -8.41 7.43
N ILE A 11 2.72 -8.07 8.43
CA ILE A 11 4.01 -7.40 8.23
C ILE A 11 5.11 -8.45 8.38
N SER A 12 6.12 -8.40 7.52
CA SER A 12 7.30 -9.27 7.58
C SER A 12 8.52 -8.53 7.01
N GLU A 13 9.71 -9.10 7.20
CA GLU A 13 10.93 -8.64 6.52
C GLU A 13 10.73 -8.67 5.01
N SER A 14 11.17 -7.60 4.35
CA SER A 14 11.03 -7.39 2.92
C SER A 14 12.38 -7.50 2.22
N ASP A 15 12.40 -8.13 1.05
CA ASP A 15 13.57 -8.16 0.17
C ASP A 15 13.81 -6.82 -0.57
N ILE A 16 12.83 -5.91 -0.57
CA ILE A 16 12.93 -4.56 -1.14
C ILE A 16 13.58 -3.60 -0.15
N GLU A 17 12.87 -3.26 0.93
CA GLU A 17 13.37 -2.36 1.97
C GLU A 17 12.69 -2.65 3.32
N GLY A 18 13.50 -2.87 4.36
CA GLY A 18 13.04 -2.97 5.75
C GLY A 18 11.91 -3.98 5.97
N LEU A 19 10.73 -3.47 6.30
CA LEU A 19 9.52 -4.26 6.50
C LEU A 19 8.53 -4.02 5.35
N GLY A 20 7.89 -5.09 4.90
CA GLY A 20 6.87 -5.09 3.87
C GLY A 20 5.53 -5.60 4.38
N LEU A 21 4.47 -5.35 3.60
CA LEU A 21 3.18 -6.01 3.76
C LEU A 21 3.13 -7.28 2.92
N PHE A 22 2.66 -8.38 3.50
CA PHE A 22 2.61 -9.67 2.84
C PHE A 22 1.22 -10.28 2.92
N ALA A 23 0.80 -10.95 1.85
CA ALA A 23 -0.45 -11.68 1.82
C ALA A 23 -0.34 -12.99 2.62
N ILE A 24 -1.24 -13.24 3.57
CA ILE A 24 -1.33 -14.51 4.30
C ILE A 24 -2.39 -15.47 3.73
N ALA A 25 -3.10 -15.03 2.70
CA ALA A 25 -4.06 -15.79 1.91
C ALA A 25 -4.03 -15.30 0.46
N ASP A 26 -4.58 -16.08 -0.48
CA ASP A 26 -4.79 -15.62 -1.85
C ASP A 26 -5.80 -14.46 -1.87
N ILE A 27 -5.47 -13.40 -2.60
CA ILE A 27 -6.29 -12.20 -2.75
C ILE A 27 -6.63 -12.02 -4.24
N PRO A 28 -7.92 -11.97 -4.62
CA PRO A 28 -8.31 -11.67 -6.00
C PRO A 28 -7.85 -10.29 -6.48
N GLU A 29 -7.90 -10.07 -7.79
CA GLU A 29 -7.84 -8.74 -8.39
C GLU A 29 -9.06 -7.89 -7.97
N ASP A 30 -8.91 -6.57 -8.00
CA ASP A 30 -9.96 -5.59 -7.73
C ASP A 30 -10.55 -5.65 -6.32
N ILE A 31 -9.69 -5.94 -5.36
CA ILE A 31 -10.02 -5.95 -3.93
C ILE A 31 -9.44 -4.70 -3.26
N CYS A 32 -10.30 -3.97 -2.56
CA CYS A 32 -9.87 -2.91 -1.65
C CYS A 32 -9.27 -3.52 -0.37
N LEU A 33 -8.01 -3.19 -0.07
CA LEU A 33 -7.29 -3.61 1.13
C LEU A 33 -7.41 -2.59 2.28
N GLY A 34 -8.05 -1.45 2.02
CA GLY A 34 -8.32 -0.40 3.01
C GLY A 34 -7.65 0.94 2.69
N ILE A 35 -7.70 1.84 3.68
CA ILE A 35 -7.15 3.20 3.57
C ILE A 35 -5.65 3.13 3.82
N SER A 36 -4.87 3.75 2.93
CA SER A 36 -3.42 3.87 3.05
C SER A 36 -2.97 5.26 3.52
N HIS A 37 -3.56 6.32 2.96
CA HIS A 37 -3.16 7.70 3.22
C HIS A 37 -4.38 8.60 3.36
N ILE A 38 -4.22 9.67 4.14
CA ILE A 38 -5.15 10.80 4.20
C ILE A 38 -4.32 12.08 3.95
N GLU A 39 -4.65 12.83 2.91
CA GLU A 39 -4.10 14.15 2.63
C GLU A 39 -4.42 15.10 3.76
N ASN A 40 -3.37 15.67 4.34
CA ASN A 40 -3.47 16.71 5.34
C ASN A 40 -2.10 17.39 5.48
N GLU A 41 -2.05 18.66 5.06
CA GLU A 41 -0.84 19.49 5.01
C GLU A 41 -0.18 19.71 6.37
N ARG A 42 -0.87 19.42 7.49
CA ARG A 42 -0.30 19.51 8.83
C ARG A 42 0.68 18.39 9.14
N PHE A 43 0.69 17.31 8.35
CA PHE A 43 1.59 16.18 8.53
C PHE A 43 2.81 16.29 7.61
N LYS A 44 3.88 15.62 8.01
CA LYS A 44 5.09 15.49 7.20
C LYS A 44 4.72 14.92 5.82
N ASP A 45 5.32 15.50 4.78
CA ASP A 45 5.07 15.18 3.36
C ASP A 45 3.63 15.43 2.88
N GLY A 46 2.76 16.04 3.70
CA GLY A 46 1.38 16.36 3.37
C GLY A 46 0.38 15.21 3.56
N TYR A 47 0.79 14.12 4.20
CA TYR A 47 -0.06 12.94 4.39
C TYR A 47 0.06 12.33 5.78
N MET A 48 -1.08 11.91 6.33
CA MET A 48 -1.11 10.91 7.40
C MET A 48 -1.12 9.51 6.76
N ARG A 49 -0.21 8.63 7.18
CA ARG A 49 -0.15 7.23 6.73
C ARG A 49 -0.83 6.34 7.77
N THR A 50 -1.68 5.42 7.31
CA THR A 50 -2.17 4.31 8.14
C THR A 50 -1.10 3.22 8.22
N PRO A 51 -1.27 2.18 9.07
CA PRO A 51 -0.39 1.01 9.01
C PRO A 51 -0.27 0.41 7.60
N LEU A 52 -1.36 0.41 6.83
CA LEU A 52 -1.33 -0.03 5.43
C LEU A 52 -0.40 0.84 4.57
N GLY A 53 -0.50 2.16 4.70
CA GLY A 53 0.36 3.10 3.96
C GLY A 53 1.79 3.23 4.49
N GLY A 54 2.06 2.72 5.69
CA GLY A 54 3.37 2.77 6.33
C GLY A 54 4.29 1.59 5.98
N PHE A 55 3.73 0.47 5.49
CA PHE A 55 4.48 -0.78 5.31
C PHE A 55 4.41 -1.40 3.91
N TYR A 56 3.59 -0.92 2.96
CA TYR A 56 3.77 -1.38 1.57
C TYR A 56 5.05 -0.77 0.99
N ASN A 57 5.70 -1.49 0.09
CA ASN A 57 6.91 -1.04 -0.60
C ASN A 57 6.64 -0.63 -2.05
N HIS A 58 7.68 -0.10 -2.69
CA HIS A 58 7.65 0.26 -4.10
C HIS A 58 8.12 -0.87 -5.01
N SER A 59 7.45 -1.03 -6.15
CA SER A 59 7.94 -1.83 -7.26
C SER A 59 7.64 -1.16 -8.60
N ASN A 60 8.50 -1.38 -9.60
CA ASN A 60 8.25 -1.03 -11.00
C ASN A 60 7.23 -1.96 -11.68
N SER A 61 6.97 -3.12 -11.08
CA SER A 61 5.97 -4.10 -11.51
C SER A 61 4.97 -4.39 -10.37
N PRO A 62 4.22 -3.39 -9.90
CA PRO A 62 3.43 -3.48 -8.68
C PRO A 62 2.25 -4.46 -8.82
N ASN A 63 1.75 -4.91 -7.67
CA ASN A 63 0.51 -5.70 -7.58
C ASN A 63 -0.65 -4.93 -6.95
N CYS A 64 -0.44 -3.68 -6.51
CA CYS A 64 -1.48 -2.78 -6.03
C CYS A 64 -1.39 -1.36 -6.62
N LYS A 65 -2.53 -0.66 -6.63
CA LYS A 65 -2.67 0.75 -6.98
C LYS A 65 -3.33 1.52 -5.84
N LYS A 66 -3.04 2.82 -5.76
CA LYS A 66 -3.80 3.74 -4.93
C LYS A 66 -4.96 4.34 -5.72
N ILE A 67 -6.13 4.45 -5.11
CA ILE A 67 -7.28 5.18 -5.65
C ILE A 67 -7.64 6.30 -4.67
N GLN A 68 -7.67 7.52 -5.18
CA GLN A 68 -8.03 8.71 -4.41
C GLN A 68 -9.54 8.95 -4.45
N THR A 69 -10.14 9.29 -3.31
CA THR A 69 -11.51 9.75 -3.19
C THR A 69 -11.55 10.87 -2.15
N GLY A 70 -11.68 12.11 -2.62
CA GLY A 70 -11.43 13.28 -1.77
C GLY A 70 -9.99 13.25 -1.22
N PRO A 71 -9.79 13.51 0.09
CA PRO A 71 -8.45 13.49 0.69
C PRO A 71 -7.94 12.07 0.99
N VAL A 72 -8.72 11.01 0.72
CA VAL A 72 -8.41 9.66 1.15
C VAL A 72 -7.85 8.83 0.00
N TYR A 73 -6.73 8.13 0.23
CA TYR A 73 -6.22 7.11 -0.69
C TYR A 73 -6.49 5.72 -0.15
N SER A 74 -7.25 4.94 -0.93
CA SER A 74 -7.45 3.52 -0.71
C SER A 74 -6.47 2.69 -1.54
N LEU A 75 -6.07 1.51 -1.05
CA LEU A 75 -5.18 0.58 -1.74
C LEU A 75 -6.01 -0.55 -2.35
N TRP A 76 -5.81 -0.82 -3.65
CA TRP A 76 -6.56 -1.82 -4.40
C TRP A 76 -5.60 -2.78 -5.10
N THR A 77 -5.94 -4.07 -5.13
CA THR A 77 -5.19 -5.07 -5.91
C THR A 77 -5.35 -4.81 -7.41
N LEU A 78 -4.23 -4.80 -8.14
CA LEU A 78 -4.15 -4.63 -9.59
C LEU A 78 -4.22 -5.96 -10.35
N LYS A 79 -3.96 -7.06 -9.65
CA LYS A 79 -3.94 -8.43 -10.13
C LYS A 79 -4.14 -9.36 -8.94
N ALA A 80 -4.42 -10.63 -9.20
CA ALA A 80 -4.43 -11.63 -8.13
C ALA A 80 -3.07 -11.67 -7.42
N ILE A 81 -3.10 -11.77 -6.09
CA ILE A 81 -1.93 -11.85 -5.21
C ILE A 81 -1.96 -13.20 -4.51
N LYS A 82 -0.88 -13.94 -4.58
CA LYS A 82 -0.75 -15.24 -3.93
C LYS A 82 -0.29 -15.10 -2.49
N LYS A 83 -0.71 -16.05 -1.65
CA LYS A 83 -0.18 -16.15 -0.29
C LYS A 83 1.36 -16.14 -0.31
N GLY A 84 1.96 -15.28 0.50
CA GLY A 84 3.40 -15.08 0.63
C GLY A 84 3.95 -13.97 -0.26
N GLU A 85 3.18 -13.41 -1.19
CA GLU A 85 3.64 -12.28 -2.00
C GLU A 85 3.60 -10.95 -1.22
N GLU A 86 4.59 -10.10 -1.48
CA GLU A 86 4.66 -8.75 -0.94
C GLU A 86 3.72 -7.80 -1.68
N ILE A 87 3.00 -6.96 -0.94
CA ILE A 87 2.15 -5.90 -1.46
C ILE A 87 3.01 -4.71 -1.84
N THR A 88 2.98 -4.35 -3.12
CA THR A 88 3.79 -3.26 -3.66
C THR A 88 2.97 -2.32 -4.54
N VAL A 89 3.36 -1.05 -4.55
CA VAL A 89 2.74 -0.02 -5.41
C VAL A 89 3.77 0.67 -6.27
N ALA A 90 3.34 1.23 -7.41
CA ALA A 90 4.15 2.21 -8.10
C ALA A 90 4.09 3.55 -7.34
N TYR A 91 5.24 4.09 -6.94
CA TYR A 91 5.32 5.45 -6.42
C TYR A 91 5.00 6.43 -7.54
N THR A 92 3.81 7.00 -7.49
CA THR A 92 3.42 8.11 -8.37
C THR A 92 4.10 9.44 -8.01
N LEU A 93 4.76 9.50 -6.85
CA LEU A 93 5.37 10.71 -6.29
C LEU A 93 6.64 11.15 -7.03
N TYR A 94 7.36 10.24 -7.68
CA TYR A 94 8.50 10.60 -8.52
C TYR A 94 8.05 10.83 -9.96
N LYS A 95 7.16 11.81 -10.18
CA LYS A 95 7.32 12.60 -11.40
C LYS A 95 8.67 13.29 -11.23
N LEU A 96 9.67 12.77 -11.94
CA LEU A 96 10.95 13.43 -12.18
C LEU A 96 10.66 14.91 -12.43
N ASN A 97 10.95 15.76 -11.45
CA ASN A 97 11.09 17.18 -11.69
C ASN A 97 12.33 17.31 -12.58
N ASN A 98 12.15 17.11 -13.88
CA ASN A 98 13.07 17.62 -14.88
C ASN A 98 12.99 19.14 -14.80
N LYS A 99 13.90 19.74 -14.03
CA LYS A 99 14.37 21.10 -14.24
C LYS A 99 15.78 21.03 -14.78
#